data_AF-A0A1Y2M4Z6-F1
#
_entry.id   AF-A0A1Y2M4Z6-F1
#
_cell.length_a   1.000
_cell.length_b   1.000
_cell.length_c   1.000
_cell.angle_alpha   90.00
_cell.angle_beta   90.00
_cell.angle_gamma   90.00
#
_symmetry.space_group_name_H-M   'P 1'
#
loop_
_entity.id
_entity.type
_entity.pdbx_description
1 polymer ?
#
loop_
_entity_poly.entity_id
_entity_poly.type
_entity_poly.pdbx_seq_one_letter_code
_entity_poly.pdbx_strand_id
1 'polypeptide(L)'
;MWMLCTPTTTSASPHLPASITSTGSLKYFRKSRKPAEAGSATNCLSCAHEPSCSYSAKKIYLEKHLAKGNADWPVKIVNPEIEDLYQSKGAEAALEQLLTDLADDYDASTSLEVRNRRNYFGRCVWESDNDVCDDQVVTLTWDDDGEDRSRGAKTALFHMIAHTEKQCERRGRIYGTKGEIEYDSSTIAIHDFATNKTTRHVPHAAGGGHGGGDAGLARQFLMAVNAVDSGNMGTHEAQRAFLGCDLEEAFRSHAVVFAAEDARTKRQVVGWRDWWQENVESQLSL
;
A
#
# COMPACT_ATOMS: atom_id res chain seq x y z
N MET A 1 10.80 6.63 -1.82
CA MET A 1 11.85 7.30 -2.63
C MET A 1 13.23 6.68 -2.44
N TRP A 2 13.45 5.95 -1.35
CA TRP A 2 14.73 5.40 -0.93
C TRP A 2 15.64 4.85 -2.06
N MET A 3 15.27 3.78 -2.76
CA MET A 3 16.12 3.21 -3.83
C MET A 3 16.35 4.15 -5.04
N LEU A 4 15.56 5.21 -5.19
CA LEU A 4 15.58 6.09 -6.37
C LEU A 4 16.26 7.43 -6.09
N CYS A 5 16.35 7.85 -4.83
CA CYS A 5 16.85 9.16 -4.43
C CYS A 5 18.04 9.09 -3.50
N THR A 6 18.12 8.06 -2.66
CA THR A 6 19.12 8.01 -1.59
C THR A 6 20.48 7.65 -2.15
N PRO A 7 21.52 8.41 -1.79
CA PRO A 7 22.89 8.09 -2.17
C PRO A 7 23.36 6.79 -1.52
N THR A 8 24.30 6.11 -2.17
CA THR A 8 24.97 4.93 -1.61
C THR A 8 25.97 5.28 -0.51
N THR A 9 26.35 6.55 -0.38
CA THR A 9 27.26 7.06 0.64
C THR A 9 26.56 8.14 1.47
N THR A 10 26.89 8.23 2.76
CA THR A 10 26.24 9.12 3.73
C THR A 10 26.51 10.61 3.50
N SER A 11 27.50 10.95 2.66
CA SER A 11 27.95 12.32 2.41
C SER A 11 27.40 12.96 1.14
N ALA A 12 26.75 12.19 0.25
CA ALA A 12 26.27 12.71 -1.01
C ALA A 12 24.86 13.31 -0.88
N SER A 13 24.53 14.28 -1.74
CA SER A 13 23.18 14.84 -1.85
C SER A 13 22.20 13.79 -2.41
N PRO A 14 20.91 13.82 -2.05
CA PRO A 14 19.92 12.95 -2.68
C PRO A 14 19.64 13.38 -4.14
N HIS A 15 19.51 12.41 -5.06
CA HIS A 15 19.08 12.68 -6.43
C HIS A 15 17.55 12.77 -6.45
N LEU A 16 17.02 13.98 -6.32
CA LEU A 16 15.58 14.24 -6.19
C LEU A 16 14.86 14.19 -7.55
N PRO A 17 13.57 13.80 -7.58
CA PRO A 17 12.81 13.80 -8.82
C PRO A 17 12.70 15.23 -9.35
N ALA A 18 12.63 15.37 -10.67
CA ALA A 18 12.34 16.62 -11.36
C ALA A 18 10.82 16.84 -11.45
N SER A 19 10.08 15.83 -11.91
CA SER A 19 8.63 15.94 -12.09
C SER A 19 7.87 14.69 -11.65
N ILE A 20 6.62 14.90 -11.26
CA ILE A 20 5.67 13.87 -10.86
C ILE A 20 4.39 14.06 -11.66
N THR A 21 3.91 12.98 -12.26
CA THR A 21 2.59 12.90 -12.87
C THR A 21 1.81 11.74 -12.26
N SER A 22 0.51 11.90 -12.12
CA SER A 22 -0.35 10.81 -11.69
C SER A 22 -1.68 10.85 -12.40
N THR A 23 -2.16 9.68 -12.80
CA THR A 23 -3.48 9.50 -13.41
C THR A 23 -4.15 8.30 -12.77
N GLY A 24 -5.38 8.47 -12.32
CA GLY A 24 -6.11 7.40 -11.65
C GLY A 24 -7.41 7.92 -11.05
N SER A 25 -8.34 7.00 -10.84
CA SER A 25 -9.64 7.29 -10.23
C SER A 25 -10.28 6.01 -9.75
N LEU A 26 -11.31 6.11 -8.93
CA LEU A 26 -12.25 5.00 -8.74
C LEU A 26 -13.13 4.82 -9.99
N LYS A 27 -12.90 3.74 -10.74
CA LYS A 27 -13.58 3.47 -12.03
C LYS A 27 -14.74 2.49 -11.91
N TYR A 28 -14.64 1.51 -11.02
CA TYR A 28 -15.53 0.35 -10.91
C TYR A 28 -16.55 0.49 -9.79
N PHE A 29 -16.14 0.82 -8.56
CA PHE A 29 -17.04 0.86 -7.40
C PHE A 29 -17.76 2.20 -7.25
N ARG A 30 -18.44 2.62 -8.31
CA ARG A 30 -19.27 3.84 -8.35
C ARG A 30 -20.74 3.50 -8.57
N LYS A 31 -21.66 4.30 -8.05
CA LYS A 31 -23.12 4.08 -8.18
C LYS A 31 -23.57 3.78 -9.61
N SER A 32 -23.00 4.46 -10.62
CA SER A 32 -23.33 4.26 -12.03
C SER A 32 -22.91 2.90 -12.62
N ARG A 33 -22.16 2.08 -11.86
CA ARG A 33 -21.70 0.73 -12.24
C ARG A 33 -22.40 -0.36 -11.43
N LYS A 34 -23.28 0.01 -10.52
CA LYS A 34 -24.07 -0.95 -9.73
C LYS A 34 -24.90 -1.83 -10.68
N PRO A 35 -24.89 -3.16 -10.50
CA PRO A 35 -25.78 -4.05 -11.24
C PRO A 35 -27.25 -3.62 -11.09
N ALA A 36 -28.00 -3.58 -12.17
CA ALA A 36 -29.40 -3.14 -12.16
C ALA A 36 -30.27 -4.06 -11.28
N GLU A 37 -29.93 -5.34 -11.26
CA GLU A 37 -30.57 -6.39 -10.47
C GLU A 37 -30.37 -6.19 -8.96
N ALA A 38 -29.35 -5.45 -8.54
CA ALA A 38 -29.14 -5.10 -7.13
C ALA A 38 -30.13 -4.01 -6.65
N GLY A 39 -30.84 -3.35 -7.57
CA GLY A 39 -31.86 -2.35 -7.26
C GLY A 39 -31.33 -1.25 -6.33
N SER A 40 -32.13 -0.90 -5.32
CA SER A 40 -31.77 0.10 -4.31
C SER A 40 -31.03 -0.48 -3.09
N ALA A 41 -30.63 -1.76 -3.11
CA ALA A 41 -30.00 -2.37 -1.94
C ALA A 41 -28.69 -1.68 -1.57
N THR A 42 -28.53 -1.32 -0.30
CA THR A 42 -27.34 -0.68 0.25
C THR A 42 -26.45 -1.64 1.04
N ASN A 43 -26.97 -2.81 1.44
CA ASN A 43 -26.24 -3.82 2.19
C ASN A 43 -26.33 -5.19 1.49
N CYS A 44 -25.26 -5.97 1.55
CA CYS A 44 -25.20 -7.30 0.93
C CYS A 44 -26.24 -8.27 1.51
N LEU A 45 -26.55 -8.18 2.81
CA LEU A 45 -27.47 -9.12 3.47
C LEU A 45 -28.94 -8.94 3.05
N SER A 46 -29.29 -7.79 2.47
CA SER A 46 -30.65 -7.47 1.98
C SER A 46 -30.73 -7.37 0.45
N CYS A 47 -29.64 -7.65 -0.27
CA CYS A 47 -29.55 -7.49 -1.72
C CYS A 47 -29.99 -8.76 -2.47
N ALA A 48 -31.05 -8.67 -3.28
CA ALA A 48 -31.53 -9.80 -4.07
C ALA A 48 -30.52 -10.30 -5.14
N HIS A 49 -29.60 -9.45 -5.58
CA HIS A 49 -28.52 -9.81 -6.51
C HIS A 49 -27.29 -10.44 -5.81
N GLU A 50 -27.23 -10.41 -4.48
CA GLU A 50 -26.11 -10.96 -3.71
C GLU A 50 -25.70 -12.39 -4.15
N PRO A 51 -26.62 -13.34 -4.42
CA PRO A 51 -26.26 -14.71 -4.79
C PRO A 51 -25.42 -14.83 -6.06
N SER A 52 -25.47 -13.86 -6.99
CA SER A 52 -24.61 -13.81 -8.18
C SER A 52 -23.51 -12.74 -8.11
N CYS A 53 -23.56 -11.84 -7.13
CA CYS A 53 -22.57 -10.79 -6.94
C CYS A 53 -21.19 -11.36 -6.55
N SER A 54 -20.12 -10.92 -7.24
CA SER A 54 -18.73 -11.27 -6.93
C SER A 54 -18.18 -10.56 -5.69
N TYR A 55 -18.82 -9.47 -5.26
CA TYR A 55 -18.40 -8.62 -4.14
C TYR A 55 -19.32 -8.76 -2.92
N SER A 56 -19.99 -9.92 -2.80
CA SER A 56 -20.80 -10.23 -1.62
C SER A 56 -19.94 -10.33 -0.37
N ALA A 57 -20.21 -9.50 0.62
CA ALA A 57 -19.59 -9.59 1.94
C ALA A 57 -19.87 -10.95 2.61
N LYS A 58 -21.08 -11.51 2.42
CA LYS A 58 -21.43 -12.84 2.94
C LYS A 58 -20.54 -13.92 2.33
N LYS A 59 -20.33 -13.92 1.01
CA LYS A 59 -19.42 -14.87 0.37
C LYS A 59 -17.97 -14.68 0.82
N ILE A 60 -17.53 -13.42 0.94
CA ILE A 60 -16.16 -13.07 1.30
C ILE A 60 -15.84 -13.48 2.74
N TYR A 61 -16.62 -13.07 3.73
CA TYR A 61 -16.27 -13.25 5.14
C TYR A 61 -16.86 -14.53 5.74
N LEU A 62 -18.09 -14.87 5.37
CA LEU A 62 -18.76 -16.06 5.91
C LEU A 62 -18.41 -17.33 5.11
N GLU A 63 -18.83 -17.42 3.85
CA GLU A 63 -18.79 -18.70 3.12
C GLU A 63 -17.36 -19.17 2.81
N LYS A 64 -16.48 -18.24 2.45
CA LYS A 64 -15.08 -18.56 2.12
C LYS A 64 -14.22 -18.78 3.36
N HIS A 65 -14.57 -18.23 4.52
CA HIS A 65 -13.72 -18.21 5.72
C HIS A 65 -14.42 -18.76 6.97
N LEU A 66 -15.33 -18.00 7.61
CA LEU A 66 -15.86 -18.40 8.91
C LEU A 66 -16.58 -19.76 8.88
N ALA A 67 -17.37 -20.03 7.84
CA ALA A 67 -18.06 -21.31 7.65
C ALA A 67 -17.11 -22.50 7.46
N LYS A 68 -15.84 -22.24 7.13
CA LYS A 68 -14.78 -23.24 7.02
C LYS A 68 -13.92 -23.33 8.28
N GLY A 69 -14.35 -22.71 9.37
CA GLY A 69 -13.65 -22.68 10.65
C GLY A 69 -12.50 -21.68 10.71
N ASN A 70 -12.40 -20.74 9.76
CA ASN A 70 -11.41 -19.66 9.81
C ASN A 70 -12.04 -18.38 10.39
N ALA A 71 -11.78 -18.12 11.68
CA ALA A 71 -12.15 -16.88 12.37
C ALA A 71 -11.03 -15.82 12.37
N ASP A 72 -9.87 -16.08 11.76
CA ASP A 72 -8.76 -15.14 11.65
C ASP A 72 -8.97 -14.21 10.42
N TRP A 73 -7.92 -13.77 9.74
CA TRP A 73 -8.00 -12.93 8.56
C TRP A 73 -8.73 -13.64 7.39
N PRO A 74 -9.63 -12.93 6.68
CA PRO A 74 -9.99 -11.51 6.83
C PRO A 74 -11.19 -11.26 7.77
N VAL A 75 -11.75 -12.29 8.43
CA VAL A 75 -12.95 -12.17 9.27
C VAL A 75 -12.71 -11.25 10.46
N LYS A 76 -11.53 -11.35 11.09
CA LYS A 76 -11.15 -10.47 12.21
C LYS A 76 -11.05 -8.99 11.87
N ILE A 77 -10.95 -8.65 10.58
CA ILE A 77 -10.97 -7.25 10.14
C ILE A 77 -12.39 -6.69 10.23
N VAL A 78 -13.41 -7.53 10.08
CA VAL A 78 -14.82 -7.16 10.30
C VAL A 78 -15.10 -7.00 11.79
N ASN A 79 -14.63 -7.96 12.60
CA ASN A 79 -14.75 -7.91 14.05
C ASN A 79 -13.46 -8.41 14.71
N PRO A 80 -12.67 -7.53 15.35
CA PRO A 80 -11.41 -7.90 16.00
C PRO A 80 -11.52 -8.97 17.08
N GLU A 81 -12.69 -9.12 17.70
CA GLU A 81 -12.95 -10.06 18.81
C GLU A 81 -13.50 -11.41 18.33
N ILE A 82 -13.65 -11.61 17.01
CA ILE A 82 -14.32 -12.79 16.45
C ILE A 82 -13.56 -14.09 16.73
N GLU A 83 -12.23 -14.03 16.80
CA GLU A 83 -11.37 -15.18 17.14
C GLU A 83 -11.67 -15.68 18.55
N ASP A 84 -11.69 -14.77 19.52
CA ASP A 84 -11.98 -15.07 20.93
C ASP A 84 -13.42 -15.54 21.11
N LEU A 85 -14.36 -14.92 20.40
CA LEU A 85 -15.76 -15.34 20.42
C LEU A 85 -15.93 -16.76 19.88
N TYR A 86 -15.28 -17.08 18.77
CA TYR A 86 -15.31 -18.40 18.15
C TYR A 86 -14.74 -19.47 19.10
N GLN A 87 -13.62 -19.17 19.78
CA GLN A 87 -12.98 -20.10 20.72
C GLN A 87 -13.79 -20.28 22.01
N SER A 88 -14.36 -19.19 22.56
CA SER A 88 -15.01 -19.21 23.88
C SER A 88 -16.48 -19.61 23.83
N LYS A 89 -17.22 -19.22 22.78
CA LYS A 89 -18.68 -19.45 22.64
C LYS A 89 -19.06 -20.31 21.45
N GLY A 90 -18.10 -20.68 20.60
CA GLY A 90 -18.30 -21.59 19.48
C GLY A 90 -18.71 -20.91 18.17
N ALA A 91 -18.76 -21.71 17.11
CA ALA A 91 -18.95 -21.24 15.74
C ALA A 91 -20.31 -20.57 15.48
N GLU A 92 -21.37 -21.01 16.15
CA GLU A 92 -22.72 -20.42 15.99
C GLU A 92 -22.78 -18.99 16.53
N ALA A 93 -22.20 -18.75 17.71
CA ALA A 93 -22.13 -17.41 18.30
C ALA A 93 -21.28 -16.46 17.43
N ALA A 94 -20.15 -16.94 16.91
CA ALA A 94 -19.33 -16.18 15.98
C ALA A 94 -20.07 -15.87 14.66
N LEU A 95 -20.84 -16.83 14.13
CA LEU A 95 -21.67 -16.62 12.95
C LEU A 95 -22.71 -15.52 13.15
N GLU A 96 -23.45 -15.57 14.26
CA GLU A 96 -24.47 -14.59 14.61
C GLU A 96 -23.86 -13.19 14.75
N GLN A 97 -22.71 -13.09 15.43
CA GLN A 97 -22.00 -11.83 15.60
C GLN A 97 -21.51 -11.29 14.25
N LEU A 98 -20.87 -12.12 13.42
CA LEU A 98 -20.40 -11.70 12.09
C LEU A 98 -21.56 -11.17 11.24
N LEU A 99 -22.71 -11.85 11.23
CA LEU A 99 -23.88 -11.39 10.49
C LEU A 99 -24.43 -10.07 11.04
N THR A 100 -24.34 -9.85 12.36
CA THR A 100 -24.69 -8.57 12.99
C THR A 100 -23.75 -7.46 12.51
N ASP A 101 -22.45 -7.69 12.53
CA ASP A 101 -21.45 -6.71 12.10
C ASP A 101 -21.54 -6.42 10.58
N LEU A 102 -21.90 -7.42 9.77
CA LEU A 102 -22.16 -7.23 8.34
C LEU A 102 -23.52 -6.57 8.08
N ALA A 103 -24.48 -6.64 8.99
CA ALA A 103 -25.75 -5.93 8.85
C ALA A 103 -25.61 -4.42 9.08
N ASP A 104 -24.53 -3.98 9.75
CA ASP A 104 -24.25 -2.57 9.95
C ASP A 104 -24.22 -1.82 8.61
N ASP A 105 -24.97 -0.72 8.57
CA ASP A 105 -25.09 0.12 7.38
C ASP A 105 -25.27 1.59 7.78
N TYR A 106 -25.31 2.48 6.79
CA TYR A 106 -25.64 3.88 6.96
C TYR A 106 -26.51 4.40 5.83
N ASP A 107 -27.17 5.53 6.08
CA ASP A 107 -28.00 6.21 5.09
C ASP A 107 -27.63 7.70 4.98
N ALA A 108 -28.42 8.46 4.22
CA ALA A 108 -28.20 9.88 4.00
C ALA A 108 -28.36 10.73 5.28
N SER A 109 -29.00 10.21 6.32
CA SER A 109 -29.16 10.89 7.61
C SER A 109 -27.97 10.66 8.56
N THR A 110 -27.15 9.64 8.29
CA THR A 110 -25.98 9.32 9.11
C THR A 110 -24.87 10.35 8.87
N SER A 111 -24.37 10.97 9.94
CA SER A 111 -23.33 11.99 9.84
C SER A 111 -22.01 11.42 9.29
N LEU A 112 -21.23 12.26 8.62
CA LEU A 112 -19.89 11.89 8.13
C LEU A 112 -18.96 11.45 9.27
N GLU A 113 -19.09 12.07 10.44
CA GLU A 113 -18.31 11.68 11.61
C GLU A 113 -18.60 10.24 12.03
N VAL A 114 -19.87 9.81 12.04
CA VAL A 114 -20.22 8.42 12.37
C VAL A 114 -19.74 7.48 11.27
N ARG A 115 -19.92 7.85 10.00
CA ARG A 115 -19.50 7.05 8.85
C ARG A 115 -17.98 6.81 8.81
N ASN A 116 -17.20 7.84 9.11
CA ASN A 116 -15.73 7.78 9.01
C ASN A 116 -15.05 7.15 10.23
N ARG A 117 -15.79 6.85 11.30
CA ARG A 117 -15.23 6.20 12.50
C ARG A 117 -14.93 4.72 12.31
N ARG A 118 -15.56 4.07 11.33
CA ARG A 118 -15.42 2.62 11.10
C ARG A 118 -15.69 2.24 9.65
N ASN A 119 -15.28 1.04 9.28
CA ASN A 119 -15.64 0.44 8.00
C ASN A 119 -16.95 -0.34 8.13
N TYR A 120 -17.80 -0.26 7.11
CA TYR A 120 -19.07 -0.98 7.03
C TYR A 120 -18.94 -2.14 6.04
N PHE A 121 -18.33 -3.25 6.48
CA PHE A 121 -17.89 -4.33 5.59
C PHE A 121 -19.02 -5.06 4.86
N GLY A 122 -20.25 -5.01 5.36
CA GLY A 122 -21.42 -5.55 4.68
C GLY A 122 -22.11 -4.58 3.72
N ARG A 123 -21.73 -3.30 3.72
CA ARG A 123 -22.28 -2.30 2.80
C ARG A 123 -21.90 -2.61 1.35
N CYS A 124 -22.84 -2.40 0.44
CA CYS A 124 -22.66 -2.53 -0.99
C CYS A 124 -21.53 -1.61 -1.48
N VAL A 125 -20.51 -2.20 -2.10
CA VAL A 125 -19.32 -1.48 -2.60
C VAL A 125 -19.65 -0.34 -3.58
N TRP A 126 -20.78 -0.43 -4.31
CA TRP A 126 -21.22 0.65 -5.23
C TRP A 126 -22.05 1.75 -4.55
N GLU A 127 -22.56 1.51 -3.34
CA GLU A 127 -23.28 2.51 -2.52
C GLU A 127 -22.41 3.11 -1.42
N SER A 128 -21.19 2.59 -1.24
CA SER A 128 -20.18 3.13 -0.35
C SER A 128 -19.70 4.50 -0.81
N ASP A 129 -19.14 5.26 0.13
CA ASP A 129 -18.48 6.54 -0.03
C ASP A 129 -16.97 6.42 -0.24
N ASN A 130 -16.47 5.19 -0.39
CA ASN A 130 -15.10 4.91 -0.81
C ASN A 130 -14.74 5.72 -2.05
N ASP A 131 -13.64 6.47 -1.98
CA ASP A 131 -13.08 7.26 -3.08
C ASP A 131 -11.67 6.81 -3.46
N VAL A 132 -11.17 5.74 -2.84
CA VAL A 132 -9.85 5.15 -3.12
C VAL A 132 -9.79 4.69 -4.57
N CYS A 133 -8.71 5.04 -5.27
CA CYS A 133 -8.50 4.62 -6.65
C CYS A 133 -8.48 3.09 -6.76
N ASP A 134 -9.09 2.54 -7.82
CA ASP A 134 -8.98 1.11 -8.14
C ASP A 134 -7.97 0.84 -9.27
N ASP A 135 -7.48 1.91 -9.90
CA ASP A 135 -6.44 1.93 -10.91
C ASP A 135 -5.76 3.30 -10.91
N GLN A 136 -4.46 3.33 -10.58
CA GLN A 136 -3.65 4.53 -10.55
C GLN A 136 -2.25 4.25 -11.08
N VAL A 137 -1.79 5.10 -11.98
CA VAL A 137 -0.41 5.15 -12.47
C VAL A 137 0.22 6.43 -11.97
N VAL A 138 1.41 6.33 -11.38
CA VAL A 138 2.26 7.45 -10.99
C VAL A 138 3.56 7.33 -11.77
N THR A 139 3.99 8.41 -12.42
CA THR A 139 5.29 8.48 -13.11
C THR A 139 6.12 9.59 -12.50
N LEU A 140 7.33 9.24 -12.09
CA LEU A 140 8.33 10.16 -11.58
C LEU A 140 9.49 10.20 -12.55
N THR A 141 10.00 11.39 -12.84
CA THR A 141 11.19 11.58 -13.66
C THR A 141 12.28 12.27 -12.86
N TRP A 142 13.52 11.99 -13.23
CA TRP A 142 14.72 12.65 -12.75
C TRP A 142 15.50 13.13 -13.95
N ASP A 143 16.07 14.33 -13.84
CA ASP A 143 17.05 14.84 -14.79
C ASP A 143 18.44 14.30 -14.46
N ASP A 144 19.42 14.53 -15.34
CA ASP A 144 20.81 14.21 -15.06
C ASP A 144 21.29 14.95 -13.80
N ASP A 145 22.01 14.23 -12.95
CA ASP A 145 22.68 14.84 -11.82
C ASP A 145 23.94 15.57 -12.29
N GLY A 146 23.88 16.90 -12.26
CA GLY A 146 24.98 17.76 -12.70
C GLY A 146 26.27 17.63 -11.86
N GLU A 147 26.18 17.08 -10.65
CA GLU A 147 27.31 16.93 -9.72
C GLU A 147 27.96 15.54 -9.80
N ASP A 148 27.16 14.50 -10.07
CA ASP A 148 27.62 13.11 -10.14
C ASP A 148 27.24 12.46 -11.48
N ARG A 149 28.25 12.33 -12.36
CA ARG A 149 28.10 11.68 -13.68
C ARG A 149 27.70 10.21 -13.62
N SER A 150 27.74 9.58 -12.45
CA SER A 150 27.22 8.21 -12.26
C SER A 150 25.70 8.16 -12.08
N ARG A 151 25.05 9.31 -11.82
CA ARG A 151 23.61 9.43 -11.57
C ARG A 151 22.92 10.15 -12.74
N GLY A 152 22.65 9.39 -13.80
CA GLY A 152 21.93 9.91 -14.97
C GLY A 152 20.42 10.06 -14.75
N ALA A 153 19.78 10.73 -15.70
CA ALA A 153 18.32 10.83 -15.80
C ALA A 153 17.66 9.45 -15.74
N LYS A 154 16.51 9.36 -15.09
CA LYS A 154 15.77 8.10 -14.91
C LYS A 154 14.27 8.33 -14.75
N THR A 155 13.51 7.25 -14.95
CA THR A 155 12.05 7.25 -14.83
C THR A 155 11.61 6.08 -13.95
N ALA A 156 10.70 6.35 -13.02
CA ALA A 156 10.03 5.33 -12.23
C ALA A 156 8.51 5.37 -12.51
N LEU A 157 7.92 4.19 -12.68
CA LEU A 157 6.48 4.03 -12.86
C LEU A 157 5.95 3.12 -11.76
N PHE A 158 4.95 3.61 -11.04
CA PHE A 158 4.18 2.84 -10.07
C PHE A 158 2.78 2.61 -10.64
N HIS A 159 2.36 1.36 -10.72
CA HIS A 159 1.00 0.99 -11.07
C HIS A 159 0.34 0.29 -9.89
N MET A 160 -0.73 0.88 -9.38
CA MET A 160 -1.60 0.27 -8.39
C MET A 160 -2.91 -0.13 -9.08
N ILE A 161 -3.31 -1.38 -8.92
CA ILE A 161 -4.55 -1.90 -9.48
C ILE A 161 -5.23 -2.84 -8.49
N ALA A 162 -6.53 -2.62 -8.24
CA ALA A 162 -7.29 -3.40 -7.28
C ALA A 162 -7.64 -4.80 -7.81
N HIS A 163 -7.98 -4.90 -9.09
CA HIS A 163 -8.43 -6.15 -9.72
C HIS A 163 -7.24 -6.90 -10.31
N THR A 164 -6.62 -7.76 -9.52
CA THR A 164 -5.50 -8.60 -9.96
C THR A 164 -5.52 -9.96 -9.28
N GLU A 165 -4.94 -10.97 -9.93
CA GLU A 165 -4.65 -12.28 -9.34
C GLU A 165 -3.57 -12.17 -8.26
N LYS A 166 -2.62 -11.25 -8.44
CA LYS A 166 -1.45 -11.06 -7.58
C LYS A 166 -1.77 -10.11 -6.41
N GLN A 167 -2.79 -10.48 -5.64
CA GLN A 167 -3.24 -9.70 -4.48
C GLN A 167 -2.18 -9.70 -3.40
N CYS A 168 -1.94 -8.53 -2.79
CA CYS A 168 -0.89 -8.33 -1.79
C CYS A 168 0.53 -8.65 -2.27
N GLU A 169 0.75 -8.76 -3.60
CA GLU A 169 2.07 -8.95 -4.16
C GLU A 169 2.63 -7.67 -4.79
N ARG A 170 3.91 -7.41 -4.54
CA ARG A 170 4.68 -6.35 -5.20
C ARG A 170 5.57 -7.00 -6.26
N ARG A 171 5.54 -6.46 -7.47
CA ARG A 171 6.33 -6.94 -8.61
C ARG A 171 6.80 -5.79 -9.46
N GLY A 172 7.90 -5.97 -10.17
CA GLY A 172 8.43 -4.93 -11.02
C GLY A 172 9.70 -5.34 -11.76
N ARG A 173 10.18 -4.38 -12.54
CA ARG A 173 11.45 -4.48 -13.26
C ARG A 173 12.26 -3.22 -13.08
N ILE A 174 13.58 -3.40 -12.97
CA ILE A 174 14.56 -2.32 -12.94
C ILE A 174 15.52 -2.56 -14.10
N TYR A 175 15.62 -1.57 -14.98
CA TYR A 175 16.44 -1.65 -16.19
C TYR A 175 17.74 -0.87 -16.00
N GLY A 176 18.83 -1.44 -16.46
CA GLY A 176 20.14 -0.80 -16.48
C GLY A 176 20.89 -1.07 -17.78
N THR A 177 22.04 -0.43 -17.95
CA THR A 177 22.86 -0.56 -19.16
C THR A 177 23.61 -1.90 -19.24
N LYS A 178 23.74 -2.61 -18.12
CA LYS A 178 24.49 -3.89 -18.01
C LYS A 178 23.60 -5.10 -17.75
N GLY A 179 22.32 -4.88 -17.52
CA GLY A 179 21.41 -5.94 -17.13
C GLY A 179 20.06 -5.40 -16.67
N GLU A 180 19.21 -6.32 -16.24
CA GLU A 180 17.91 -6.01 -15.67
C GLU A 180 17.63 -6.86 -14.43
N ILE A 181 16.84 -6.30 -13.52
CA ILE A 181 16.33 -6.99 -12.34
C ILE A 181 14.83 -7.15 -12.52
N GLU A 182 14.33 -8.38 -12.40
CA GLU A 182 12.90 -8.66 -12.26
C GLU A 182 12.65 -9.16 -10.84
N TYR A 183 11.61 -8.66 -10.20
CA TYR A 183 11.24 -9.13 -8.87
C TYR A 183 9.72 -9.31 -8.75
N ASP A 184 9.35 -10.24 -7.87
CA ASP A 184 8.02 -10.39 -7.30
C ASP A 184 8.13 -10.59 -5.78
N SER A 185 7.02 -10.84 -5.10
CA SER A 185 7.00 -11.05 -3.64
C SER A 185 7.75 -12.29 -3.16
N SER A 186 8.24 -13.14 -4.07
CA SER A 186 8.91 -14.42 -3.73
C SER A 186 10.34 -14.49 -4.26
N THR A 187 10.65 -13.79 -5.36
CA THR A 187 11.87 -14.01 -6.12
C THR A 187 12.46 -12.71 -6.63
N ILE A 188 13.80 -12.65 -6.67
CA ILE A 188 14.56 -11.60 -7.36
C ILE A 188 15.44 -12.28 -8.41
N ALA A 189 15.26 -11.94 -9.68
CA ALA A 189 16.06 -12.44 -10.80
C ALA A 189 16.91 -11.30 -11.37
N ILE A 190 18.20 -11.54 -11.53
CA ILE A 190 19.17 -10.59 -12.06
C ILE A 190 19.73 -11.18 -13.34
N HIS A 191 19.52 -10.50 -14.46
CA HIS A 191 20.03 -10.89 -15.76
C HIS A 191 21.21 -9.99 -16.16
N ASP A 192 22.34 -10.60 -16.48
CA ASP A 192 23.58 -9.92 -16.89
C ASP A 192 23.72 -10.00 -18.42
N PHE A 193 23.76 -8.85 -19.11
CA PHE A 193 23.82 -8.80 -20.57
C PHE A 193 25.16 -9.24 -21.16
N ALA A 194 26.26 -9.07 -20.42
CA ALA A 194 27.59 -9.43 -20.91
C ALA A 194 27.79 -10.95 -20.96
N THR A 195 27.21 -11.66 -20.00
CA THR A 195 27.32 -13.11 -19.86
C THR A 195 26.09 -13.86 -20.34
N ASN A 196 24.98 -13.16 -20.55
CA ASN A 196 23.67 -13.71 -20.90
C ASN A 196 23.16 -14.73 -19.87
N LYS A 197 23.53 -14.54 -18.60
CA LYS A 197 23.16 -15.42 -17.48
C LYS A 197 22.18 -14.72 -16.56
N THR A 198 21.23 -15.49 -16.06
CA THR A 198 20.28 -15.05 -15.02
C THR A 198 20.58 -15.75 -13.70
N THR A 199 20.84 -14.98 -12.65
CA THR A 199 20.91 -15.47 -11.27
C THR A 199 19.59 -15.21 -10.58
N ARG A 200 19.09 -16.19 -9.83
CA ARG A 200 17.80 -16.11 -9.12
C ARG A 200 18.02 -16.26 -7.62
N HIS A 201 17.46 -15.33 -6.87
CA HIS A 201 17.47 -15.32 -5.41
C HIS A 201 16.04 -15.53 -4.90
N VAL A 202 15.89 -16.41 -3.93
CA VAL A 202 14.62 -16.67 -3.25
C VAL A 202 14.83 -16.28 -1.77
N PRO A 203 14.44 -15.07 -1.37
CA PRO A 203 14.55 -14.64 0.01
C PRO A 203 13.78 -15.57 0.95
N HIS A 204 14.27 -15.71 2.18
CA HIS A 204 13.57 -16.49 3.19
C HIS A 204 12.24 -15.81 3.56
N ALA A 205 11.12 -16.50 3.37
CA ALA A 205 9.82 -16.08 3.83
C ALA A 205 9.61 -16.55 5.28
N ALA A 206 9.72 -15.63 6.24
CA ALA A 206 9.53 -15.94 7.67
C ALA A 206 8.04 -16.12 8.07
N GLY A 207 7.13 -16.22 7.09
CA GLY A 207 5.68 -16.31 7.30
C GLY A 207 5.01 -14.96 7.60
N GLY A 208 3.74 -15.02 8.02
CA GLY A 208 2.93 -13.84 8.33
C GLY A 208 2.37 -13.10 7.11
N GLY A 209 1.44 -12.18 7.34
CA GLY A 209 0.72 -11.44 6.29
C GLY A 209 1.61 -10.57 5.39
N HIS A 210 2.83 -10.27 5.83
CA HIS A 210 3.81 -9.45 5.10
C HIS A 210 5.08 -10.23 4.70
N GLY A 211 5.03 -11.57 4.64
CA GLY A 211 6.13 -12.41 4.13
C GLY A 211 7.42 -12.36 4.93
N GLY A 212 7.35 -11.96 6.21
CA GLY A 212 8.51 -11.82 7.11
C GLY A 212 9.11 -10.41 7.17
N GLY A 213 8.61 -9.46 6.37
CA GLY A 213 9.11 -8.08 6.34
C GLY A 213 9.05 -7.39 7.70
N ASP A 214 7.97 -7.57 8.46
CA ASP A 214 7.78 -6.95 9.78
C ASP A 214 8.88 -7.37 10.77
N ALA A 215 9.18 -8.67 10.83
CA ALA A 215 10.22 -9.20 11.69
C ALA A 215 11.62 -8.73 11.26
N GLY A 216 11.85 -8.57 9.94
CA GLY A 216 13.07 -7.99 9.39
C GLY A 216 13.26 -6.53 9.83
N LEU A 217 12.24 -5.70 9.65
CA LEU A 217 12.24 -4.29 10.05
C LEU A 217 12.41 -4.12 11.56
N ALA A 218 11.68 -4.89 12.37
CA ALA A 218 11.82 -4.87 13.82
C ALA A 218 13.23 -5.26 14.28
N ARG A 219 13.82 -6.28 13.66
CA ARG A 219 15.22 -6.68 13.94
C ARG A 219 16.21 -5.58 13.59
N GLN A 220 16.09 -4.99 12.40
CA GLN A 220 16.95 -3.89 11.96
C GLN A 220 16.83 -2.67 12.88
N PHE A 221 15.62 -2.35 13.34
CA PHE A 221 15.39 -1.29 14.32
C PHE A 221 16.10 -1.58 15.64
N LEU A 222 15.96 -2.79 16.19
CA LEU A 222 16.66 -3.18 17.42
C LEU A 222 18.18 -3.13 17.26
N MET A 223 18.71 -3.51 16.10
CA MET A 223 20.15 -3.40 15.80
C MET A 223 20.61 -1.94 15.81
N ALA A 224 19.83 -1.02 15.22
CA ALA A 224 20.11 0.40 15.24
C ALA A 224 20.10 0.96 16.67
N VAL A 225 19.07 0.64 17.46
CA VAL A 225 18.95 1.09 18.86
C VAL A 225 20.12 0.57 19.69
N ASN A 226 20.47 -0.71 19.57
CA ASN A 226 21.57 -1.30 20.31
C ASN A 226 22.93 -0.68 19.94
N ALA A 227 23.16 -0.36 18.66
CA ALA A 227 24.39 0.29 18.22
C ALA A 227 24.55 1.71 18.82
N VAL A 228 23.44 2.44 18.96
CA VAL A 228 23.42 3.77 19.61
C VAL A 228 23.60 3.64 21.12
N ASP A 229 22.84 2.77 21.77
CA ASP A 229 22.84 2.63 23.24
C ASP A 229 24.18 2.10 23.78
N SER A 230 24.86 1.24 23.02
CA SER A 230 26.21 0.76 23.34
C SER A 230 27.32 1.80 23.07
N GLY A 231 26.99 2.97 22.52
CA GLY A 231 27.97 4.02 22.18
C GLY A 231 28.84 3.69 20.97
N ASN A 232 28.53 2.64 20.21
CA ASN A 232 29.30 2.20 19.05
C ASN A 232 29.09 3.10 17.82
N MET A 233 27.90 3.69 17.67
CA MET A 233 27.52 4.53 16.52
C MET A 233 26.65 5.70 16.95
N GLY A 234 26.72 6.81 16.20
CA GLY A 234 25.74 7.89 16.33
C GLY A 234 24.37 7.49 15.76
N THR A 235 23.30 8.16 16.19
CA THR A 235 21.91 7.85 15.74
C THR A 235 21.76 7.86 14.22
N HIS A 236 22.25 8.92 13.55
CA HIS A 236 22.14 9.04 12.10
C HIS A 236 22.89 7.93 11.35
N GLU A 237 24.10 7.58 11.83
CA GLU A 237 24.90 6.49 11.26
C GLU A 237 24.20 5.14 11.42
N ALA A 238 23.68 4.85 12.62
CA ALA A 238 22.96 3.61 12.89
C ALA A 238 21.68 3.49 12.05
N GLN A 239 20.92 4.57 11.88
CA GLN A 239 19.74 4.57 10.99
C GLN A 239 20.14 4.22 9.56
N ARG A 240 21.15 4.89 9.00
CA ARG A 240 21.61 4.62 7.64
C ARG A 240 22.18 3.20 7.47
N ALA A 241 22.92 2.70 8.45
CA ALA A 241 23.54 1.39 8.39
C ALA A 241 22.53 0.23 8.51
N PHE A 242 21.56 0.34 9.43
CA PHE A 242 20.66 -0.77 9.75
C PHE A 242 19.27 -0.64 9.13
N LEU A 243 18.69 0.57 9.15
CA LEU A 243 17.36 0.82 8.57
C LEU A 243 17.43 1.20 7.10
N GLY A 244 18.58 1.73 6.66
CA GLY A 244 18.81 2.16 5.28
C GLY A 244 18.25 3.54 4.95
N CYS A 245 17.22 3.99 5.67
CA CYS A 245 16.66 5.34 5.58
C CYS A 245 16.81 6.10 6.90
N ASP A 246 16.71 7.43 6.81
CA ASP A 246 16.56 8.33 7.96
C ASP A 246 15.18 9.00 7.93
N LEU A 247 14.94 9.89 8.90
CA LEU A 247 13.69 10.61 9.04
C LEU A 247 13.37 11.45 7.80
N GLU A 248 14.36 12.11 7.22
CA GLU A 248 14.17 12.96 6.03
C GLU A 248 13.75 12.13 4.81
N GLU A 249 14.38 10.99 4.57
CA GLU A 249 14.00 10.08 3.48
C GLU A 249 12.60 9.49 3.68
N ALA A 250 12.25 9.14 4.92
CA ALA A 250 10.90 8.68 5.26
C ALA A 250 9.86 9.78 5.00
N PHE A 251 10.12 11.01 5.47
CA PHE A 251 9.23 12.14 5.28
C PHE A 251 9.08 12.50 3.79
N ARG A 252 10.20 12.60 3.05
CA ARG A 252 10.20 12.82 1.60
C ARG A 252 9.38 11.77 0.84
N SER A 253 9.49 10.50 1.23
CA SER A 253 8.70 9.43 0.62
C SER A 253 7.20 9.62 0.83
N HIS A 254 6.76 10.15 1.97
CA HIS A 254 5.35 10.48 2.22
C HIS A 254 4.92 11.74 1.47
N ALA A 255 5.76 12.78 1.44
CA ALA A 255 5.50 14.02 0.71
C ALA A 255 5.24 13.76 -0.79
N VAL A 256 5.96 12.82 -1.41
CA VAL A 256 5.70 12.38 -2.79
C VAL A 256 4.27 11.87 -3.01
N VAL A 257 3.65 11.24 -2.01
CA VAL A 257 2.26 10.77 -2.11
C VAL A 257 1.31 11.95 -2.27
N PHE A 258 1.50 13.00 -1.49
CA PHE A 258 0.70 14.23 -1.60
C PHE A 258 0.96 14.97 -2.91
N ALA A 259 2.22 15.04 -3.36
CA ALA A 259 2.55 15.62 -4.66
C ALA A 259 1.92 14.84 -5.82
N ALA A 260 1.91 13.50 -5.76
CA ALA A 260 1.24 12.65 -6.73
C ALA A 260 -0.29 12.83 -6.70
N GLU A 261 -0.87 13.01 -5.52
CA GLU A 261 -2.31 13.26 -5.38
C GLU A 261 -2.70 14.65 -5.92
N ASP A 262 -1.88 15.67 -5.70
CA ASP A 262 -2.02 16.98 -6.32
C ASP A 262 -1.93 16.89 -7.86
N ALA A 263 -0.95 16.15 -8.38
CA ALA A 263 -0.83 15.91 -9.83
C ALA A 263 -2.10 15.27 -10.39
N ARG A 264 -2.67 14.28 -9.68
CA ARG A 264 -3.88 13.54 -10.09
C ARG A 264 -5.14 14.40 -10.05
N THR A 265 -5.39 15.07 -8.92
CA THR A 265 -6.64 15.79 -8.66
C THR A 265 -6.70 17.12 -9.41
N LYS A 266 -5.57 17.84 -9.50
CA LYS A 266 -5.44 19.09 -10.25
C LYS A 266 -5.14 18.86 -11.74
N ARG A 267 -4.89 17.62 -12.15
CA ARG A 267 -4.59 17.19 -13.53
C ARG A 267 -3.42 17.95 -14.14
N GLN A 268 -2.31 17.97 -13.43
CA GLN A 268 -1.12 18.73 -13.80
C GLN A 268 0.16 17.89 -13.66
N VAL A 269 1.22 18.38 -14.30
CA VAL A 269 2.58 17.92 -13.99
C VAL A 269 3.06 18.72 -12.79
N VAL A 270 3.51 18.02 -11.74
CA VAL A 270 4.04 18.66 -10.53
C VAL A 270 5.56 18.69 -10.62
N GLY A 271 6.15 19.88 -10.58
CA GLY A 271 7.59 20.05 -10.37
C GLY A 271 7.92 19.81 -8.90
N TRP A 272 8.78 18.83 -8.61
CA TRP A 272 9.01 18.39 -7.22
C TRP A 272 9.61 19.50 -6.35
N ARG A 273 10.60 20.22 -6.87
CA ARG A 273 11.30 21.27 -6.12
C ARG A 273 10.34 22.39 -5.69
N ASP A 274 9.56 22.90 -6.64
CA ASP A 274 8.61 23.98 -6.39
C ASP A 274 7.51 23.52 -5.42
N TRP A 275 6.97 22.32 -5.64
CA TRP A 275 5.96 21.74 -4.75
C TRP A 275 6.48 21.55 -3.33
N TRP A 276 7.71 21.05 -3.18
CA TRP A 276 8.34 20.87 -1.87
C TRP A 276 8.55 22.19 -1.13
N GLN A 277 9.06 23.21 -1.82
CA GLN A 277 9.27 24.54 -1.25
C GLN A 277 7.94 25.15 -0.77
N GLU A 278 6.89 25.03 -1.60
CA GLU A 278 5.57 25.59 -1.32
C GLU A 278 4.81 24.85 -0.22
N ASN A 279 4.88 23.52 -0.16
CA ASN A 279 4.00 22.71 0.70
C ASN A 279 4.70 22.13 1.93
N VAL A 280 6.03 22.09 1.95
CA VAL A 280 6.82 21.54 3.06
C VAL A 280 7.63 22.63 3.74
N GLU A 281 8.58 23.25 3.03
CA GLU A 281 9.53 24.19 3.65
C GLU A 281 8.83 25.45 4.19
N SER A 282 7.79 25.92 3.49
CA SER A 282 6.96 27.05 3.94
C SER A 282 6.30 26.80 5.31
N GLN A 283 6.02 25.55 5.67
CA GLN A 283 5.38 25.16 6.92
C GLN A 283 6.38 24.96 8.07
N LEU A 284 7.66 24.74 7.74
CA LEU A 284 8.73 24.54 8.71
C LEU A 284 9.44 25.84 9.13
N SER A 285 9.21 26.92 8.38
CA SER A 285 9.87 28.22 8.58
C SER A 285 9.17 29.12 9.62
N LEU A 286 8.51 28.53 10.62
CA LEU A 286 7.82 29.22 11.73
C LEU A 286 8.66 29.27 13.00
#